data_AF-A0A2R6MQV0-F1
#
_entry.id   AF-A0A2R6MQV0-F1
#
_cell.length_a   1.000
_cell.length_b   1.000
_cell.length_c   1.000
_cell.angle_alpha   90.00
_cell.angle_beta   90.00
_cell.angle_gamma   90.00
#
_symmetry.space_group_name_H-M   'P 1'
#
loop_
_entity.id
_entity.type
_entity.pdbx_description
1 polymer ?
#
loop_
_entity_poly.entity_id
_entity_poly.type
_entity_poly.pdbx_seq_one_letter_code
_entity_poly.pdbx_strand_id
1 'polypeptide(L)'
;MDWREESVRVTFALLVASVGLLGPGLAGITASLTLVAVLFGVAGPLFFARDRLDAGPTVLGREVGAFGRVLWTGPAIAAVVCLAFLGATPAELQALGGLVGLVGMANYFLRPVYRVGSVLVRRVSGT
;
A
#
# COMPACT_ATOMS: atom_id res chain seq x y z
N MET A 1 -17.72 -5.21 -8.56
CA MET A 1 -16.38 -5.03 -7.96
C MET A 1 -15.96 -6.34 -7.34
N ASP A 2 -14.82 -6.91 -7.76
CA ASP A 2 -14.29 -8.12 -7.12
C ASP A 2 -13.53 -7.72 -5.84
N TRP A 3 -14.19 -7.90 -4.69
CA TRP A 3 -13.66 -7.60 -3.36
C TRP A 3 -12.29 -8.26 -3.10
N ARG A 4 -11.98 -9.38 -3.75
CA ARG A 4 -10.68 -10.04 -3.63
C ARG A 4 -9.57 -9.22 -4.26
N GLU A 5 -9.77 -8.72 -5.48
CA GLU A 5 -8.78 -7.92 -6.19
C GLU A 5 -8.49 -6.62 -5.44
N GLU A 6 -9.53 -5.97 -4.93
CA GLU A 6 -9.37 -4.72 -4.17
C GLU A 6 -8.62 -4.95 -2.86
N SER A 7 -8.94 -6.02 -2.13
CA SER A 7 -8.20 -6.41 -0.92
C SER A 7 -6.74 -6.74 -1.21
N VAL A 8 -6.43 -7.33 -2.37
CA VAL A 8 -5.06 -7.58 -2.85
C VAL A 8 -4.31 -6.27 -3.09
N ARG A 9 -4.95 -5.34 -3.80
CA ARG A 9 -4.38 -4.03 -4.12
C ARG A 9 -4.11 -3.20 -2.87
N VAL A 10 -5.01 -3.21 -1.88
CA VAL A 10 -4.82 -2.52 -0.60
C VAL A 10 -3.63 -3.08 0.17
N THR A 11 -3.53 -4.41 0.30
CA THR A 11 -2.35 -5.03 0.95
C THR A 11 -1.07 -4.65 0.22
N PHE A 12 -1.06 -4.73 -1.11
CA PHE A 12 0.11 -4.37 -1.91
C PHE A 12 0.53 -2.92 -1.68
N ALA A 13 -0.42 -1.97 -1.74
CA ALA A 13 -0.17 -0.56 -1.46
C ALA A 13 0.43 -0.33 -0.06
N LEU A 14 -0.11 -0.99 0.96
CA LEU A 14 0.39 -0.90 2.33
C LEU A 14 1.79 -1.50 2.48
N LEU A 15 2.10 -2.60 1.78
CA LEU A 15 3.45 -3.17 1.78
C LEU A 15 4.45 -2.23 1.09
N VAL A 16 4.07 -1.62 -0.04
CA VAL A 16 4.92 -0.62 -0.71
C VAL A 16 5.14 0.61 0.19
N ALA A 17 4.09 1.08 0.87
CA ALA A 17 4.19 2.17 1.84
C ALA A 17 5.12 1.81 3.01
N SER A 18 4.99 0.59 3.55
CA SER A 18 5.86 0.06 4.61
C SER A 18 7.33 0.10 4.19
N VAL A 19 7.67 -0.37 2.99
CA VAL A 19 9.04 -0.29 2.45
C VAL A 19 9.48 1.16 2.27
N GLY A 20 8.59 2.03 1.79
CA GLY A 20 8.85 3.47 1.63
C GLY A 20 9.15 4.21 2.94
N LEU A 21 8.70 3.68 4.08
CA LEU A 21 9.01 4.20 5.42
C LEU A 21 10.25 3.52 6.02
N LEU A 22 10.34 2.19 5.91
CA LEU A 22 11.46 1.40 6.44
C LEU A 22 12.79 1.78 5.78
N GLY A 23 12.82 1.94 4.45
CA GLY A 23 14.05 2.25 3.71
C GLY A 23 14.77 3.50 4.23
N PRO A 24 14.11 4.68 4.26
CA PRO A 24 14.66 5.88 4.84
C PRO A 24 15.03 5.73 6.33
N GLY A 25 14.17 5.07 7.12
CA GLY A 25 14.44 4.85 8.54
C GLY A 25 15.69 4.00 8.78
N LEU A 26 15.95 2.99 7.95
CA LEU A 26 17.18 2.17 7.97
C LEU A 26 18.40 2.97 7.51
N ALA A 27 18.21 3.93 6.62
CA ALA A 27 19.24 4.86 6.18
C ALA A 27 19.52 6.00 7.18
N GLY A 28 18.88 5.99 8.37
CA GLY A 28 19.06 7.02 9.40
C GLY A 28 18.34 8.34 9.11
N ILE A 29 17.40 8.36 8.17
CA ILE A 29 16.62 9.55 7.79
C ILE A 29 15.44 9.72 8.75
N THR A 30 15.21 10.96 9.18
CA THR A 30 14.05 11.35 9.98
C THR A 30 12.85 11.73 9.11
N ALA A 31 11.64 11.65 9.66
CA ALA A 31 10.46 12.17 9.00
C ALA A 31 10.57 13.70 8.86
N SER A 32 10.73 14.17 7.62
CA SER A 32 10.96 15.58 7.30
C SER A 32 10.14 15.99 6.08
N LEU A 33 9.92 17.29 5.90
CA LEU A 33 9.26 17.83 4.72
C LEU A 33 10.00 17.47 3.42
N THR A 34 11.33 17.37 3.47
CA THR A 34 12.14 16.90 2.33
C THR A 34 11.79 15.46 1.96
N LEU A 35 11.72 14.56 2.94
CA LEU A 35 11.33 13.16 2.69
C LEU A 35 9.89 13.08 2.15
N VAL A 36 8.96 13.85 2.70
CA VAL A 36 7.58 13.95 2.18
C VAL A 36 7.57 14.41 0.72
N ALA A 37 8.33 15.46 0.39
CA ALA A 37 8.42 15.97 -0.98
C ALA A 37 9.01 14.94 -1.93
N VAL A 38 10.01 14.17 -1.50
CA VAL A 38 10.57 13.05 -2.27
C VAL A 38 9.52 11.96 -2.48
N LEU A 39 8.80 11.54 -1.44
CA LEU A 39 7.77 10.50 -1.55
C LEU A 39 6.61 10.90 -2.45
N PHE A 40 6.12 12.15 -2.36
CA PHE A 40 5.15 12.68 -3.31
C PHE A 40 5.74 12.87 -4.71
N GLY A 41 7.00 13.26 -4.80
CA GLY A 41 7.75 13.34 -6.05
C GLY A 41 7.92 11.99 -6.73
N VAL A 42 7.86 10.88 -6.00
CA VAL A 42 7.78 9.51 -6.55
C VAL A 42 6.34 9.13 -6.87
N ALA A 43 5.39 9.45 -5.99
CA ALA A 43 3.97 9.15 -6.18
C ALA A 43 3.38 9.83 -7.42
N GLY A 44 3.75 11.09 -7.70
CA GLY A 44 3.25 11.87 -8.83
C GLY A 44 3.56 11.24 -10.19
N PRO A 45 4.84 10.98 -10.54
CA PRO A 45 5.20 10.28 -11.76
C PRO A 45 4.53 8.92 -11.89
N LEU A 46 4.46 8.15 -10.80
CA LEU A 46 3.76 6.86 -10.80
C LEU A 46 2.26 7.02 -11.07
N PHE A 47 1.63 8.07 -10.54
CA PHE A 47 0.23 8.39 -10.80
C PHE A 47 -0.02 8.74 -12.27
N PHE A 48 0.85 9.54 -12.89
CA PHE A 48 0.74 9.85 -14.33
C PHE A 48 1.06 8.65 -15.21
N ALA A 49 1.96 7.77 -14.77
CA ALA A 49 2.31 6.56 -15.48
C ALA A 49 1.29 5.42 -15.26
N ARG A 50 0.34 5.56 -14.33
CA ARG A 50 -0.54 4.46 -13.88
C ARG A 50 -1.28 3.75 -15.02
N ASP A 51 -1.77 4.50 -16.01
CA ASP A 51 -2.56 3.95 -17.11
C ASP A 51 -1.66 3.18 -18.10
N ARG A 52 -0.41 3.63 -18.25
CA ARG A 52 0.62 2.90 -19.02
C ARG A 52 1.10 1.66 -18.28
N LEU A 53 1.20 1.74 -16.95
CA LEU A 53 1.57 0.61 -16.10
C LEU A 53 0.46 -0.43 -16.07
N ASP A 54 -0.82 -0.02 -16.11
CA ASP A 54 -1.98 -0.92 -16.20
C ASP A 54 -1.96 -1.75 -17.50
N ALA A 55 -1.51 -1.14 -18.61
CA ALA A 55 -1.30 -1.79 -19.89
C ALA A 55 -0.01 -2.66 -19.96
N GLY A 56 0.66 -2.88 -18.83
CA GLY A 56 1.90 -3.65 -18.74
C GLY A 56 1.73 -5.13 -19.09
N PRO A 57 2.82 -5.81 -19.50
CA PRO A 57 2.77 -7.19 -19.96
C PRO A 57 2.41 -8.18 -18.85
N THR A 58 1.76 -9.28 -19.23
CA THR A 58 1.56 -10.44 -18.36
C THR A 58 2.91 -11.13 -18.14
N VAL A 59 3.35 -11.21 -16.88
CA VAL A 59 4.62 -11.86 -16.50
C VAL A 59 4.30 -13.12 -15.73
N LEU A 60 4.84 -14.27 -16.16
CA LEU A 60 4.60 -15.58 -15.51
C LEU A 60 3.11 -15.93 -15.36
N GLY A 61 2.29 -15.56 -16.37
CA GLY A 61 0.84 -15.79 -16.34
C GLY A 61 0.07 -14.93 -15.34
N ARG A 62 0.71 -13.93 -14.72
CA ARG A 62 0.07 -12.93 -13.85
C ARG A 62 0.01 -11.57 -14.53
N GLU A 63 -1.14 -10.92 -14.44
CA GLU A 63 -1.34 -9.54 -14.90
C GLU A 63 -0.66 -8.57 -13.92
N VAL A 64 0.62 -8.29 -14.15
CA VAL A 64 1.41 -7.39 -13.30
C VAL A 64 0.92 -5.95 -13.45
N GLY A 65 0.31 -5.60 -14.60
CA GLY A 65 -0.20 -4.26 -14.86
C GLY A 65 -1.21 -3.78 -13.82
N ALA A 66 -2.06 -4.68 -13.32
CA ALA A 66 -3.02 -4.37 -12.26
C ALA A 66 -2.38 -3.86 -10.96
N PHE A 67 -1.15 -4.29 -10.64
CA PHE A 67 -0.37 -3.77 -9.51
C PHE A 67 0.27 -2.43 -9.83
N GLY A 68 0.70 -2.25 -11.08
CA GLY A 68 1.24 -0.99 -11.60
C GLY A 68 0.26 0.17 -11.45
N ARG A 69 -1.03 -0.06 -11.72
CA ARG A 69 -2.09 0.95 -11.56
C ARG A 69 -2.23 1.50 -10.13
N VAL A 70 -1.95 0.68 -9.12
CA VAL A 70 -2.07 1.07 -7.70
C VAL A 70 -0.73 1.38 -7.05
N LEU A 71 0.39 1.15 -7.73
CA LEU A 71 1.73 1.31 -7.17
C LEU A 71 1.98 2.70 -6.59
N TRP A 72 1.46 3.75 -7.24
CA TRP A 72 1.58 5.13 -6.78
C TRP A 72 0.99 5.38 -5.38
N THR A 73 0.00 4.59 -4.98
CA THR A 73 -0.67 4.74 -3.68
C THR A 73 0.27 4.41 -2.52
N GLY A 74 1.24 3.51 -2.71
CA GLY A 74 2.20 3.15 -1.66
C GLY A 74 3.05 4.35 -1.20
N PRO A 75 3.82 4.99 -2.09
CA PRO A 75 4.58 6.20 -1.75
C PRO A 75 3.68 7.35 -1.27
N ALA A 76 2.46 7.49 -1.79
CA ALA A 76 1.50 8.49 -1.31
C ALA A 76 1.08 8.24 0.15
N ILE A 77 0.76 7.00 0.51
CA ILE A 77 0.44 6.62 1.90
C ILE A 77 1.65 6.86 2.80
N ALA A 78 2.85 6.47 2.38
CA ALA A 78 4.08 6.76 3.13
C ALA A 78 4.28 8.26 3.35
N ALA A 79 4.05 9.10 2.34
CA ALA A 79 4.13 10.55 2.46
C ALA A 79 3.13 11.10 3.48
N VAL A 80 1.88 10.61 3.45
CA VAL A 80 0.84 10.98 4.42
C VAL A 80 1.22 10.56 5.85
N VAL A 81 1.79 9.36 6.03
CA VAL A 81 2.28 8.92 7.35
C VAL A 81 3.43 9.82 7.83
N CYS A 82 4.42 10.11 6.97
CA CYS A 82 5.49 11.05 7.30
C CYS A 82 4.97 12.45 7.66
N LEU A 83 3.92 12.93 6.99
CA LEU A 83 3.27 14.21 7.32
C LEU A 83 2.57 14.16 8.69
N ALA A 84 1.88 13.07 9.00
CA ALA A 84 1.19 12.88 10.27
C ALA A 84 2.17 12.77 11.45
N PHE A 85 3.38 12.27 11.21
CA PHE A 85 4.43 12.06 12.20
C PHE A 85 5.72 12.83 11.85
N LEU A 86 5.58 14.11 11.46
CA LEU A 86 6.74 14.95 11.17
C LEU A 86 7.66 15.06 12.38
N GLY A 87 8.96 14.98 12.14
CA GLY A 87 9.99 14.98 13.18
C GLY A 87 10.24 13.60 13.80
N ALA A 88 9.51 12.55 13.40
CA ALA A 88 9.79 11.19 13.84
C ALA A 88 11.25 10.80 13.57
N THR A 89 11.89 10.24 14.59
CA THR A 89 13.24 9.70 14.55
C THR A 89 13.34 8.53 13.57
N PRO A 90 14.54 8.11 13.14
CA PRO A 90 14.67 7.00 12.20
C PRO A 90 14.10 5.69 12.78
N ALA A 91 14.23 5.46 14.09
CA ALA A 91 13.66 4.30 14.77
C ALA A 91 12.12 4.33 14.80
N GLU A 92 11.51 5.49 15.05
CA GLU A 92 10.05 5.66 14.98
C GLU A 92 9.55 5.49 13.54
N LEU A 93 10.29 5.99 12.55
CA LEU A 93 9.95 5.82 11.14
C LEU A 93 9.97 4.34 10.73
N GLN A 94 10.94 3.56 11.23
CA GLN A 94 10.96 2.11 11.05
C GLN A 94 9.76 1.44 11.73
N ALA A 95 9.41 1.85 12.95
CA ALA A 95 8.27 1.31 13.67
C ALA A 95 6.94 1.60 12.94
N LEU A 96 6.77 2.83 12.44
CA LEU A 96 5.63 3.22 11.60
C LEU A 96 5.57 2.38 10.32
N GLY A 97 6.71 2.18 9.65
CA GLY A 97 6.82 1.28 8.51
C GLY A 97 6.41 -0.15 8.85
N GLY A 98 6.82 -0.67 10.00
CA GLY A 98 6.43 -1.97 10.51
C GLY A 98 4.92 -2.06 10.81
N LEU A 99 4.33 -1.05 11.43
CA LEU A 99 2.89 -0.98 11.71
C LEU A 99 2.07 -0.95 10.42
N VAL A 100 2.46 -0.13 9.44
CA VAL A 100 1.78 -0.07 8.13
C VAL A 100 1.86 -1.42 7.43
N GLY A 101 3.02 -2.09 7.47
CA GLY A 101 3.19 -3.45 6.94
C GLY A 101 2.32 -4.47 7.67
N LEU A 102 2.24 -4.38 9.00
CA LEU A 102 1.38 -5.23 9.83
C LEU A 102 -0.09 -5.06 9.48
N VAL A 103 -0.57 -3.82 9.28
CA VAL A 103 -1.94 -3.56 8.81
C VAL A 103 -2.17 -4.21 7.44
N GLY A 104 -1.19 -4.12 6.53
CA GLY A 104 -1.25 -4.80 5.23
C GLY A 104 -1.37 -6.32 5.36
N MET A 105 -0.60 -6.92 6.26
CA MET A 105 -0.63 -8.37 6.54
C MET A 105 -1.91 -8.78 7.28
N ALA A 106 -2.40 -7.98 8.22
CA ALA A 106 -3.68 -8.21 8.88
C ALA A 106 -4.82 -8.22 7.85
N ASN A 107 -4.84 -7.24 6.93
CA ASN A 107 -5.79 -7.23 5.82
C ASN A 107 -5.67 -8.48 4.94
N TYR A 108 -4.45 -8.98 4.69
CA TYR A 108 -4.22 -10.23 3.98
C TYR A 108 -4.83 -11.44 4.72
N PHE A 109 -4.56 -11.56 6.01
CA PHE A 109 -5.04 -12.68 6.83
C PHE A 109 -6.55 -12.64 7.10
N LEU A 110 -7.18 -11.47 7.06
CA LEU A 110 -8.64 -11.33 7.23
C LEU A 110 -9.44 -11.69 5.97
N ARG A 111 -8.80 -11.87 4.81
CA ARG A 111 -9.50 -12.22 3.56
C ARG A 111 -10.40 -13.47 3.63
N PRO A 112 -9.98 -14.58 4.26
CA PRO A 112 -10.86 -15.73 4.46
C PRO A 112 -12.09 -15.36 5.31
N VAL A 113 -11.92 -14.50 6.31
CA VAL A 113 -13.01 -14.01 7.17
C VAL A 113 -14.00 -13.17 6.37
N TYR A 114 -13.52 -12.24 5.53
CA TYR A 114 -14.38 -11.45 4.64
C TYR A 114 -15.22 -12.35 3.70
N ARG A 115 -14.63 -13.45 3.22
CA ARG A 115 -15.34 -14.44 2.40
C ARG A 115 -16.43 -15.16 3.20
N VAL A 116 -16.12 -15.65 4.39
CA VAL A 116 -17.12 -16.32 5.24
C VAL A 116 -18.26 -15.37 5.59
N GLY A 117 -17.93 -14.15 6.00
CA GLY A 117 -18.91 -13.10 6.31
C GLY A 117 -19.83 -12.79 5.12
N SER A 118 -19.28 -12.60 3.92
CA SER A 118 -20.10 -12.33 2.73
C SER A 118 -21.02 -13.49 2.32
N VAL A 119 -20.58 -14.74 2.48
CA VAL A 119 -21.44 -15.92 2.26
C VAL A 119 -22.55 -15.98 3.32
N LEU A 120 -22.21 -15.71 4.59
CA LEU A 120 -23.18 -15.70 5.68
C LEU A 120 -24.26 -14.63 5.46
N VAL A 121 -23.84 -13.41 5.11
CA VAL A 121 -24.73 -12.29 4.81
C VAL A 121 -25.66 -12.65 3.66
N ARG A 122 -25.17 -13.21 2.55
CA ARG A 122 -26.02 -13.63 1.43
C ARG A 122 -27.06 -14.68 1.85
N ARG A 123 -26.64 -15.68 2.63
CA ARG A 123 -27.54 -16.72 3.14
C ARG A 123 -28.64 -16.17 4.07
N VAL A 124 -28.32 -15.20 4.92
CA VAL A 124 -29.28 -14.58 5.84
C VAL A 124 -30.18 -13.56 5.11
N SER A 125 -29.66 -12.88 4.10
CA SER A 125 -30.38 -11.84 3.34
C SER A 125 -31.31 -12.39 2.25
N GLY A 126 -31.28 -13.70 1.99
CA GLY A 126 -32.15 -14.34 0.99
C GLY A 126 -31.86 -14.00 -0.47
N THR A 127 -30.67 -13.44 -0.77
CA THR A 127 -30.14 -13.21 -2.13
C THR A 127 -29.09 -14.24 -2.49
#